data_AF-A0A829GG71-F1
#
_entry.id   AF-A0A829GG71-F1
#
_cell.length_a   1.000
_cell.length_b   1.000
_cell.length_c   1.000
_cell.angle_alpha   90.00
_cell.angle_beta   90.00
_cell.angle_gamma   90.00
#
_symmetry.space_group_name_H-M   'P 1'
#
loop_
_entity.id
_entity.type
_entity.pdbx_description
1 polymer ?
#
loop_
_entity_poly.entity_id
_entity_poly.type
_entity_poly.pdbx_seq_one_letter_code
_entity_poly.pdbx_strand_id
1 'polypeptide(L)' 'NRPALPDEVALGVKYKDIDDYLEGKDVTDQAAETIEKWYQKTAHKRHLPITVFDNFWK' A
#
# COMPACT_ATOMS: atom_id res chain seq x y z
N ASN A 1 -22.36 5.86 0.71
CA ASN A 1 -22.63 7.00 1.61
C ASN A 1 -21.37 7.58 2.25
N ARG A 2 -20.35 7.96 1.47
CA ARG A 2 -19.20 8.81 1.91
C ARG A 2 -18.61 9.53 0.68
N PRO A 3 -19.25 10.57 0.14
CA PRO A 3 -18.66 11.39 -0.93
C PRO A 3 -17.46 12.19 -0.38
N ALA A 4 -16.37 12.28 -1.16
CA ALA A 4 -15.15 13.03 -0.82
C ALA A 4 -14.44 12.62 0.48
N LEU A 5 -14.37 11.31 0.77
CA LEU A 5 -13.54 10.82 1.88
C LEU A 5 -12.06 11.11 1.58
N PRO A 6 -11.31 11.75 2.49
CA PRO A 6 -9.88 11.95 2.31
C PRO A 6 -9.16 10.60 2.18
N ASP A 7 -8.20 10.51 1.27
CA ASP A 7 -7.47 9.27 1.01
C ASP A 7 -6.79 8.71 2.25
N GLU A 8 -6.29 9.57 3.15
CA GLU A 8 -5.68 9.16 4.41
C GLU A 8 -6.65 8.37 5.30
N VAL A 9 -7.94 8.75 5.29
CA VAL A 9 -9.00 8.06 6.03
C VAL A 9 -9.42 6.77 5.32
N ALA A 10 -9.32 6.73 3.99
CA ALA A 10 -9.63 5.55 3.19
C ALA A 10 -8.51 4.48 3.28
N LEU A 11 -7.25 4.91 3.30
CA LEU A 11 -6.07 4.05 3.33
C LEU A 11 -5.64 3.70 4.76
N GLY A 12 -6.03 4.51 5.75
CA GLY A 12 -5.68 4.31 7.16
C GLY A 12 -4.22 4.68 7.49
N VAL A 13 -3.59 5.47 6.63
CA VAL A 13 -2.19 5.91 6.75
C VAL A 13 -2.07 7.34 6.21
N LYS A 14 -1.25 8.17 6.85
CA LYS A 14 -1.03 9.55 6.40
C LYS A 14 -0.03 9.59 5.25
N TYR A 15 -0.14 10.60 4.40
CA TYR A 15 0.84 10.79 3.31
C TYR A 15 2.27 10.95 3.84
N LYS A 16 2.43 11.67 4.97
CA LYS A 16 3.72 11.83 5.63
C LYS A 16 4.38 10.50 6.00
N ASP A 17 3.60 9.53 6.49
CA ASP A 17 4.13 8.23 6.89
C ASP A 17 4.52 7.40 5.67
N ILE A 18 3.80 7.54 4.55
CA ILE A 18 4.16 6.90 3.28
C ILE A 18 5.49 7.48 2.76
N ASP A 19 5.62 8.80 2.72
CA ASP A 19 6.83 9.47 2.23
C ASP A 19 8.03 9.10 3.10
N ASP A 20 7.89 9.18 4.43
CA ASP A 20 8.96 8.84 5.36
C ASP A 20 9.37 7.35 5.22
N TYR A 21 8.42 6.41 5.01
CA TYR A 21 8.72 5.00 4.75
C TYR A 21 9.46 4.78 3.42
N LEU A 22 9.04 5.46 2.34
CA LEU A 22 9.67 5.35 1.02
C LEU A 22 11.06 5.99 0.96
N GLU A 23 11.31 7.01 1.78
CA GLU A 23 12.62 7.65 1.93
C GLU A 23 13.55 6.91 2.91
N GLY A 24 13.08 5.82 3.54
CA GLY A 24 13.86 5.00 4.48
C GLY A 24 14.05 5.63 5.86
N LYS A 25 13.17 6.54 6.26
CA LYS A 25 13.13 7.11 7.62
C LYS A 25 12.33 6.20 8.56
N ASP A 26 12.49 6.43 9.86
CA ASP A 26 11.71 5.71 10.87
C ASP A 26 10.22 6.09 10.81
N VAL A 27 9.38 5.07 10.76
CA VAL A 27 7.92 5.18 10.86
C VAL A 27 7.41 4.21 11.91
N THR A 28 6.17 4.40 12.37
CA THR A 28 5.57 3.45 13.32
C THR A 28 5.34 2.09 12.68
N ASP A 29 5.46 1.02 13.47
CA ASP A 29 5.21 -0.37 13.01
C ASP A 29 3.82 -0.52 12.39
N GLN A 30 2.82 0.16 12.95
CA GLN A 30 1.45 0.15 12.42
C GLN A 30 1.36 0.78 11.02
N ALA A 31 2.10 1.87 10.78
CA ALA A 31 2.13 2.52 9.47
C ALA A 31 2.85 1.63 8.44
N ALA A 32 3.99 1.05 8.82
CA ALA A 32 4.72 0.10 7.98
C ALA A 32 3.85 -1.11 7.60
N GLU A 33 3.20 -1.76 8.57
CA GLU A 33 2.31 -2.89 8.31
C GLU A 33 1.15 -2.52 7.38
N THR A 34 0.57 -1.33 7.56
CA THR A 34 -0.51 -0.83 6.71
C THR A 34 -0.03 -0.62 5.27
N ILE A 35 1.14 -0.01 5.09
CA ILE A 35 1.75 0.23 3.77
C ILE A 35 2.07 -1.09 3.08
N GLU A 36 2.70 -2.04 3.76
CA GLU A 36 3.08 -3.35 3.21
C GLU A 36 1.85 -4.17 2.83
N LYS A 37 0.80 -4.15 3.65
CA LYS A 37 -0.48 -4.80 3.35
C LYS A 37 -1.12 -4.23 2.09
N TRP A 38 -1.10 -2.91 1.92
CA TRP A 38 -1.58 -2.26 0.69
C TRP A 38 -0.72 -2.61 -0.51
N TYR A 39 0.60 -2.65 -0.32
CA TYR A 39 1.55 -3.06 -1.36
C TYR A 39 1.23 -4.47 -1.86
N GLN A 40 1.12 -5.46 -0.98
CA GLN A 40 0.79 -6.84 -1.35
C GLN A 40 -0.58 -6.94 -2.01
N LYS A 41 -1.61 -6.32 -1.41
CA LYS A 41 -2.99 -6.38 -1.91
C LYS A 41 -3.15 -5.80 -3.32
N THR A 42 -2.35 -4.79 -3.65
CA THR A 42 -2.38 -4.11 -4.96
C THR A 42 -1.29 -4.58 -5.92
N ALA A 43 -0.56 -5.65 -5.60
CA ALA A 43 0.55 -6.15 -6.42
C ALA A 43 0.14 -6.38 -7.89
N HIS A 44 -1.06 -6.91 -8.14
CA HIS A 44 -1.60 -7.13 -9.48
C HIS A 44 -1.77 -5.84 -10.31
N LYS A 45 -1.86 -4.66 -9.68
CA LYS A 45 -1.93 -3.37 -10.40
C LYS A 45 -0.58 -2.92 -10.95
N ARG A 46 0.53 -3.51 -10.46
CA ARG A 46 1.91 -3.21 -10.87
C ARG A 46 2.54 -4.31 -11.70
N HIS A 47 1.80 -5.39 -11.96
CA HIS A 47 2.23 -6.49 -12.81
C HIS A 47 1.36 -6.55 -14.06
N LEU A 48 1.87 -7.19 -15.10
CA LEU A 48 1.05 -7.59 -16.24
C LEU A 48 -0.03 -8.59 -15.77
N PRO A 49 -1.10 -8.78 -16.58
CA PRO A 49 -2.09 -9.81 -16.31
C PRO A 49 -1.42 -11.17 -16.05
N ILE A 50 -1.87 -11.84 -14.99
CA ILE A 50 -1.27 -13.08 -14.50
C ILE A 50 -1.26 -14.15 -15.58
N THR A 51 -0.11 -14.77 -15.76
CA THR A 51 0.12 -15.97 -16.54
C THR A 51 0.46 -17.16 -15.63
N VAL A 52 0.44 -18.37 -16.18
CA VAL A 52 0.83 -19.59 -15.46
C VAL A 52 2.32 -19.63 -15.07
N PHE A 53 3.13 -18.73 -15.64
CA PHE A 53 4.56 -18.62 -15.35
C PHE A 53 4.86 -17.65 -14.20
N ASP A 54 3.85 -16.91 -13.73
CA ASP A 54 4.02 -15.92 -12.67
C ASP A 54 3.96 -16.53 -11.27
N ASN A 55 4.81 -16.03 -10.38
CA ASN A 55 4.90 -16.47 -8.99
C ASN A 55 4.53 -15.38 -7.97
N PHE A 56 4.28 -14.14 -8.40
CA PHE A 56 4.10 -12.99 -7.48
C PHE A 56 2.77 -12.99 -6.71
N TRP A 57 1.77 -13.75 -7.18
CA TRP A 57 0.43 -13.82 -6.61
C TRP A 57 0.21 -15.07 -5.75
N LYS A 58 1.18 -15.98 -5.72
CA LYS A 58 1.10 -17.26 -5.01
C LYS A 58 1.07 -17.07 -3.49
#